data_AF-A0A6J4ML07-F1
#
_entry.id   AF-A0A6J4ML07-F1
#
_cell.length_a   1.000
_cell.length_b   1.000
_cell.length_c   1.000
_cell.angle_alpha   90.00
_cell.angle_beta   90.00
_cell.angle_gamma   90.00
#
_symmetry.space_group_name_H-M   'P 1'
#
loop_
_entity.id
_entity.type
_entity.pdbx_description
1 polymer ?
#
loop_
_entity_poly.entity_id
_entity_poly.type
_entity_poly.pdbx_seq_one_letter_code
_entity_poly.pdbx_strand_id
1 'polypeptide(L)'
;MPRALTLKRTVVPHPERKRYVERLALRRDYYRRANCDFRVFEEAGLAGAFIELTEAADAAALAAAHASAPDAVFDAARVYKEVEIQ
;
A
#
# COMPACT_ATOMS: atom_id res chain seq x y z
N MET A 1 19.19 -5.02 -5.83
CA MET A 1 18.17 -6.00 -5.37
C MET A 1 16.86 -5.65 -6.04
N PRO A 2 16.03 -6.63 -6.46
CA PRO A 2 14.75 -6.31 -7.08
C PRO A 2 13.86 -5.61 -6.06
N ARG A 3 13.21 -4.52 -6.49
CA ARG A 3 12.25 -3.82 -5.64
C ARG A 3 11.13 -4.76 -5.22
N ALA A 4 10.61 -4.54 -4.02
CA ALA A 4 9.52 -5.34 -3.47
C ALA A 4 8.25 -4.51 -3.38
N LEU A 5 7.10 -5.13 -3.59
CA LEU A 5 5.80 -4.48 -3.62
C LEU A 5 4.77 -5.32 -2.86
N THR A 6 3.91 -4.68 -2.07
CA THR A 6 2.62 -5.26 -1.66
C THR A 6 1.48 -4.49 -2.32
N LEU A 7 0.39 -5.20 -2.57
CA LEU A 7 -0.82 -4.67 -3.18
C LEU A 7 -2.02 -5.05 -2.33
N LYS A 8 -2.86 -4.07 -2.03
CA LYS A 8 -4.14 -4.28 -1.36
C LYS A 8 -5.26 -3.65 -2.17
N ARG A 9 -6.28 -4.46 -2.48
CA ARG A 9 -7.54 -3.98 -3.05
C ARG A 9 -8.58 -3.85 -1.96
N THR A 10 -9.36 -2.78 -1.96
CA THR A 10 -10.44 -2.56 -0.97
C THR A 10 -11.59 -1.81 -1.61
N VAL A 11 -12.82 -2.22 -1.31
CA VAL A 11 -14.03 -1.47 -1.67
C VAL A 11 -14.57 -0.81 -0.40
N VAL A 12 -14.73 0.50 -0.43
CA VAL A 12 -15.14 1.32 0.71
C VAL A 12 -16.53 1.90 0.45
N PRO A 13 -17.52 1.60 1.30
CA PRO A 13 -18.86 2.19 1.19
C PRO A 13 -18.84 3.72 1.26
N HIS A 14 -19.78 4.36 0.56
CA HIS A 14 -19.84 5.83 0.46
C HIS A 14 -19.74 6.57 1.81
N PRO A 15 -20.47 6.18 2.88
CA PRO A 15 -20.39 6.87 4.17
C PRO A 15 -19.01 6.83 4.82
N GLU A 16 -18.20 5.81 4.51
CA GLU A 16 -16.89 5.58 5.11
C GLU A 16 -15.75 6.24 4.32
N ARG A 17 -16.02 6.72 3.11
CA ARG A 17 -15.00 7.24 2.19
C ARG A 17 -14.16 8.35 2.78
N LYS A 18 -14.79 9.34 3.43
CA LYS A 18 -14.08 10.49 4.02
C LYS A 18 -13.03 10.01 5.03
N ARG A 19 -13.46 9.19 5.98
CA ARG A 19 -12.59 8.60 7.02
C ARG A 19 -11.51 7.71 6.40
N TYR A 20 -11.83 6.99 5.33
CA TYR A 20 -10.84 6.18 4.63
C TYR A 20 -9.74 7.02 3.98
N VAL A 21 -10.09 8.10 3.27
CA VAL A 21 -9.12 9.01 2.65
C VAL A 21 -8.23 9.70 3.69
N GLU A 22 -8.80 10.10 4.84
CA GLU A 22 -8.03 10.64 5.97
C GLU A 22 -6.98 9.63 6.47
N ARG A 23 -7.35 8.34 6.61
CA ARG A 23 -6.40 7.27 6.97
C ARG A 23 -5.35 7.03 5.90
N LEU A 24 -5.69 7.10 4.61
CA LEU A 24 -4.70 6.98 3.53
C LEU A 24 -3.63 8.06 3.61
N ALA A 25 -4.00 9.29 3.99
CA ALA A 25 -3.04 10.37 4.17
C ALA A 25 -2.02 10.06 5.27
N LEU A 26 -2.49 9.52 6.40
CA LEU A 26 -1.64 9.08 7.52
C LEU A 26 -0.71 7.93 7.11
N ARG A 27 -1.23 6.94 6.37
CA ARG A 27 -0.42 5.82 5.84
C ARG A 27 0.66 6.30 4.88
N ARG A 28 0.33 7.22 3.97
CA ARG A 28 1.29 7.82 3.06
C ARG A 28 2.43 8.48 3.82
N ASP A 29 2.12 9.26 4.86
CA ASP A 29 3.14 9.91 5.68
C ASP A 29 3.99 8.93 6.46
N TYR A 30 3.40 7.85 6.97
CA TYR A 30 4.13 6.76 7.62
C TYR A 30 5.09 6.07 6.65
N TYR A 31 4.59 5.55 5.52
CA TYR A 31 5.42 4.79 4.58
C TYR A 31 6.52 5.64 3.96
N ARG A 32 6.26 6.92 3.70
CA ARG A 32 7.30 7.86 3.27
C ARG A 32 8.44 7.97 4.29
N ARG A 33 8.14 8.03 5.60
CA ARG A 33 9.18 8.06 6.65
C ARG A 33 9.90 6.72 6.78
N ALA A 34 9.24 5.62 6.44
CA ALA A 34 9.82 4.28 6.40
C ALA A 34 10.63 4.01 5.11
N ASN A 35 10.89 5.02 4.28
CA ASN A 35 11.56 4.90 2.97
C ASN A 35 10.85 3.95 2.00
N CYS A 36 9.52 3.88 2.08
CA CYS A 36 8.67 3.19 1.12
C CYS A 36 7.91 4.20 0.26
N ASP A 37 7.65 3.83 -0.99
CA ASP A 37 6.73 4.56 -1.86
C ASP A 37 5.32 4.00 -1.68
N PHE A 38 4.39 4.86 -1.23
CA PHE A 38 2.98 4.50 -1.02
C PHE A 38 2.10 5.26 -1.99
N ARG A 39 1.47 4.50 -2.90
CA ARG A 39 0.58 5.03 -3.93
C ARG A 39 -0.82 4.44 -3.77
N VAL A 40 -1.82 5.26 -4.06
CA VAL A 40 -3.22 4.83 -4.03
C VAL A 40 -3.90 5.22 -5.33
N PHE A 41 -4.65 4.29 -5.89
CA PHE A 41 -5.48 4.49 -7.06
C PHE A 41 -6.93 4.21 -6.70
N GLU A 42 -7.86 4.97 -7.27
CA GLU A 42 -9.29 4.68 -7.25
C GLU A 42 -9.70 4.21 -8.65
N GLU A 43 -10.54 3.16 -8.71
CA GLU A 43 -11.09 2.67 -9.96
C GLU A 43 -12.02 3.73 -10.59
N ALA A 44 -11.76 4.10 -11.84
CA ALA A 44 -12.53 5.13 -12.52
C ALA A 44 -14.02 4.73 -12.73
N GLY A 45 -14.29 3.44 -12.92
CA GLY A 45 -15.64 2.91 -13.14
C GLY A 45 -16.41 2.52 -11.88
N LEU A 46 -15.74 2.47 -10.72
CA LEU A 46 -16.35 2.02 -9.47
C LEU A 46 -15.85 2.87 -8.31
N ALA A 47 -16.58 3.96 -8.05
CA ALA A 47 -16.28 4.87 -6.96
C ALA A 47 -16.23 4.11 -5.62
N GLY A 48 -15.08 4.16 -4.96
CA GLY A 48 -14.83 3.55 -3.65
C GLY A 48 -14.04 2.26 -3.73
N ALA A 49 -13.76 1.75 -4.93
CA ALA A 49 -12.80 0.68 -5.14
C ALA A 49 -11.39 1.26 -5.26
N PHE A 50 -10.54 0.95 -4.27
CA PHE A 50 -9.17 1.44 -4.19
C PHE A 50 -8.15 0.31 -4.35
N ILE A 51 -6.99 0.66 -4.90
CA ILE A 51 -5.76 -0.13 -4.87
C ILE A 51 -4.71 0.68 -4.10
N GLU A 52 -4.21 0.11 -3.01
CA GLU A 52 -3.06 0.60 -2.25
C GLU A 52 -1.81 -0.19 -2.67
N LEU A 53 -0.74 0.50 -3.04
CA LEU A 53 0.57 -0.06 -3.40
C LEU A 53 1.62 0.44 -2.41
N THR A 54 2.43 -0.47 -1.86
CA THR A 54 3.59 -0.11 -1.04
C THR A 54 4.83 -0.75 -1.63
N GLU A 55 5.74 0.07 -2.16
CA GLU A 55 7.00 -0.36 -2.77
C GLU A 55 8.17 -0.01 -1.86
N ALA A 56 9.16 -0.92 -1.75
CA ALA A 56 10.41 -0.68 -1.04
C ALA A 56 11.61 -1.21 -1.84
N ALA A 57 12.81 -0.85 -1.40
CA ALA A 57 14.07 -1.25 -2.05
C ALA A 57 14.26 -2.77 -2.11
N ASP A 58 13.75 -3.50 -1.11
CA ASP A 58 13.77 -4.95 -1.05
C ASP A 58 12.67 -5.48 -0.11
N ALA A 59 12.52 -6.81 -0.07
CA ALA A 59 11.48 -7.48 0.72
C ALA A 59 11.69 -7.35 2.24
N ALA A 60 12.94 -7.19 2.71
CA ALA A 60 13.22 -7.06 4.14
C ALA A 60 12.82 -5.66 4.64
N ALA A 61 13.14 -4.61 3.87
CA ALA A 61 12.69 -3.25 4.13
C ALA A 61 11.15 -3.16 4.13
N LEU A 62 10.51 -3.80 3.16
CA LEU A 62 9.05 -3.83 3.06
C LEU A 62 8.41 -4.56 4.25
N ALA A 63 8.95 -5.72 4.64
CA ALA A 63 8.47 -6.48 5.79
C ALA A 63 8.63 -5.69 7.11
N ALA A 64 9.75 -5.01 7.30
CA ALA A 64 9.98 -4.16 8.48
C ALA A 64 9.00 -2.98 8.53
N ALA A 65 8.75 -2.33 7.39
CA ALA A 65 7.78 -1.24 7.27
C ALA A 65 6.34 -1.72 7.55
N HIS A 66 5.96 -2.92 7.11
CA HIS A 66 4.64 -3.48 7.43
C HIS A 66 4.50 -3.89 8.88
N ALA A 67 5.53 -4.48 9.49
CA ALA A 67 5.51 -4.92 10.89
C ALA A 67 5.34 -3.74 11.87
N SER A 68 5.83 -2.55 11.50
CA SER A 68 5.74 -1.33 12.32
C SER A 68 4.59 -0.40 11.91
N ALA A 69 3.74 -0.82 10.96
CA ALA A 69 2.67 0.01 10.44
C ALA A 69 1.61 0.30 11.53
N PRO A 70 1.05 1.53 11.56
CA PRO A 70 0.05 1.90 12.57
C PRO A 70 -1.26 1.13 12.41
N ASP A 71 -1.55 0.64 11.20
CA ASP A 71 -2.68 -0.23 10.91
C ASP A 71 -2.19 -1.60 10.46
N ALA A 72 -2.96 -2.64 10.77
CA ALA A 72 -2.70 -3.98 10.24
C ALA A 72 -2.74 -3.99 8.71
N VAL A 73 -1.68 -4.51 8.10
CA VAL A 73 -1.56 -4.65 6.65
C VAL A 73 -2.20 -5.98 6.25
N PHE A 74 -3.22 -5.91 5.40
CA PHE A 74 -3.87 -7.10 4.87
C PHE A 74 -2.90 -7.85 3.96
N ASP A 75 -2.75 -9.15 4.21
CA ASP A 75 -1.92 -10.06 3.40
C ASP A 75 -0.46 -9.57 3.22
N ALA A 76 0.16 -9.10 4.31
CA ALA A 76 1.54 -8.59 4.30
C ALA A 76 2.60 -9.61 3.82
N ALA A 77 2.26 -10.89 3.78
CA ALA A 77 3.11 -11.96 3.26
C ALA A 77 3.09 -12.06 1.73
N ARG A 78 2.08 -11.48 1.07
CA ARG A 78 1.95 -11.47 -0.40
C ARG A 78 2.81 -10.37 -1.02
N VAL A 79 4.11 -10.64 -1.04
CA VAL A 79 5.14 -9.75 -1.59
C VAL A 79 5.40 -10.11 -3.05
N TYR A 80 5.31 -9.10 -3.92
CA TYR A 80 5.71 -9.13 -5.32
C TYR A 80 7.15 -8.62 -5.44
N LYS A 81 7.93 -9.18 -6.37
CA LYS A 81 9.28 -8.73 -6.68
C LYS A 81 9.33 -8.22 -8.11
N GLU A 82 10.05 -7.13 -8.33
CA GLU A 82 10.37 -6.64 -9.66
C GLU A 82 11.12 -7.72 -10.46
N VAL A 83 10.70 -7.95 -11.70
CA VAL A 83 11.33 -8.87 -12.64
C VAL A 83 11.74 -8.08 -13.87
N GLU A 84 12.96 -8.29 -14.33
CA GLU A 84 13.47 -7.67 -15.55
C GLU A 84 12.80 -8.32 -16.78
N ILE A 85 12.31 -7.51 -17.70
CA ILE A 85 11.70 -7.96 -18.95
C ILE A 85 12.80 -7.91 -20.03
N GLN A 86 13.02 -9.05 -20.71
CA GLN A 86 13.96 -9.19 -21.83
C GLN A 86 13.33 -8.86 -23.16
#